data_AF-A0A7W0R0B8-F1
#
_entry.id   AF-A0A7W0R0B8-F1
#
_cell.length_a   1.000
_cell.length_b   1.000
_cell.length_c   1.000
_cell.angle_alpha   90.00
_cell.angle_beta   90.00
_cell.angle_gamma   90.00
#
_symmetry.space_group_name_H-M   'P 1'
#
loop_
_entity.id
_entity.type
_entity.pdbx_description
1 polymer ?
#
loop_
_entity_poly.entity_id
_entity_poly.type
_entity_poly.pdbx_seq_one_letter_code
_entity_poly.pdbx_strand_id
1 'polypeptide(L)'
;MNVTLYPAIDVRGGRVVRLRQGDFERETVYGDDAVAVAESFCAQGATWIHVVDLDAAAHGDPVNRSLVAAIAAGTRGRAAVQAGGGVRTA
;
A
#
# COMPACT_ATOMS: atom_id res chain seq x y z
N MET A 1 4.26 -10.55 25.44
CA MET A 1 3.80 -9.46 24.53
C MET A 1 3.90 -9.99 23.12
N ASN A 2 2.88 -9.77 22.29
CA ASN A 2 2.91 -10.17 20.89
C ASN A 2 3.11 -8.93 20.00
N VAL A 3 3.94 -9.05 18.96
CA VAL A 3 4.21 -7.95 18.02
C VAL A 3 3.29 -8.13 16.81
N THR A 4 2.54 -7.09 16.45
CA THR A 4 1.75 -7.10 15.21
C THR A 4 2.60 -6.57 14.06
N LEU A 5 2.72 -7.36 13.00
CA LEU A 5 3.45 -6.97 11.79
C LEU A 5 2.49 -6.37 10.77
N TYR A 6 2.95 -5.31 10.11
CA TYR A 6 2.23 -4.61 9.05
C TYR A 6 3.09 -4.65 7.78
N PRO A 7 2.96 -5.70 6.94
CA PRO A 7 3.52 -5.68 5.60
C PRO A 7 3.06 -4.43 4.86
N ALA A 8 4.00 -3.76 4.18
CA ALA A 8 3.77 -2.49 3.53
C ALA A 8 3.72 -2.63 2.01
N ILE A 9 2.78 -1.93 1.38
CA ILE A 9 2.65 -1.78 -0.07
C ILE A 9 2.71 -0.28 -0.36
N ASP A 10 3.81 0.18 -0.93
CA ASP A 10 3.92 1.55 -1.42
C ASP A 10 3.49 1.57 -2.89
N VAL A 11 2.60 2.49 -3.26
CA VAL A 11 2.01 2.57 -4.60
C VAL A 11 2.43 3.88 -5.26
N ARG A 12 2.91 3.79 -6.50
CA ARG A 12 3.20 4.95 -7.36
C ARG A 12 2.94 4.63 -8.82
N GLY A 13 2.25 5.51 -9.53
CA GLY A 13 1.84 5.30 -10.93
C GLY A 13 1.07 4.00 -11.13
N GLY A 14 0.25 3.60 -10.14
CA GLY A 14 -0.49 2.33 -10.14
C GLY A 14 0.35 1.06 -9.89
N ARG A 15 1.65 1.17 -9.62
CA ARG A 15 2.56 0.04 -9.42
C ARG A 15 3.01 -0.10 -7.98
N VAL A 16 3.39 -1.31 -7.58
CA VAL A 16 4.00 -1.58 -6.28
C VAL A 16 5.48 -1.26 -6.33
N VAL A 17 5.90 -0.32 -5.50
CA VAL A 17 7.27 0.21 -5.52
C VAL A 17 7.89 0.23 -4.13
N ARG A 18 9.19 0.50 -4.07
CA ARG A 18 9.88 0.94 -2.86
C ARG A 18 10.84 2.07 -3.21
N LEU A 19 10.82 3.14 -2.42
CA LEU A 19 11.82 4.19 -2.51
C LEU A 19 12.98 3.90 -1.56
N ARG A 20 14.21 4.03 -2.04
CA ARG A 20 15.38 3.96 -1.15
C ARG A 20 15.48 5.25 -0.35
N GLN A 21 15.32 5.16 0.97
CA GLN A 21 15.37 6.32 1.88
C GLN A 21 14.38 7.45 1.51
N GLY A 22 13.24 7.11 0.89
CA GLY A 22 12.23 8.08 0.46
C GLY A 22 12.60 8.88 -0.79
N ASP A 23 13.69 8.52 -1.47
CA ASP A 23 14.14 9.17 -2.70
C ASP A 23 13.36 8.65 -3.92
N PHE A 24 12.58 9.54 -4.54
CA PHE A 24 11.72 9.26 -5.70
C PHE A 24 12.50 8.95 -6.98
N GLU A 25 13.79 9.29 -7.05
CA GLU A 25 14.68 8.93 -8.16
C GLU A 25 15.26 7.52 -7.97
N ARG A 26 15.18 6.97 -6.75
CA ARG A 26 15.74 5.66 -6.38
C ARG A 26 14.63 4.67 -6.07
N GLU A 27 13.83 4.43 -7.08
CA GLU A 27 12.68 3.52 -7.06
C GLU A 27 13.06 2.09 -7.47
N THR A 28 12.48 1.11 -6.78
CA THR A 28 12.46 -0.29 -7.23
C THR A 28 11.01 -0.71 -7.44
N VAL A 29 10.67 -1.22 -8.63
CA VAL A 29 9.34 -1.75 -8.95
C VAL A 29 9.31 -3.24 -8.62
N TYR A 30 8.31 -3.66 -7.84
CA TYR A 30 8.11 -5.06 -7.44
C TYR A 30 7.00 -5.76 -8.24
N GLY A 31 6.12 -5.00 -8.87
CA GLY A 31 5.06 -5.54 -9.72
C GLY A 31 3.94 -4.52 -9.96
N ASP A 32 3.00 -4.93 -10.82
CA ASP A 32 1.92 -4.05 -11.30
C ASP A 32 0.55 -4.38 -10.68
N ASP A 33 0.45 -5.48 -9.92
CA ASP A 33 -0.78 -5.91 -9.26
C ASP A 33 -0.67 -5.81 -7.73
N ALA A 34 -1.05 -4.64 -7.21
CA ALA A 34 -1.02 -4.38 -5.77
C ALA A 34 -2.04 -5.23 -4.99
N VAL A 35 -3.13 -5.66 -5.63
CA VAL A 35 -4.13 -6.52 -5.00
C VAL A 35 -3.55 -7.90 -4.78
N ALA A 36 -2.93 -8.50 -5.82
CA ALA A 36 -2.28 -9.80 -5.70
C ALA A 36 -1.19 -9.81 -4.61
N VAL A 37 -0.39 -8.74 -4.51
CA VAL A 37 0.60 -8.59 -3.43
C VAL A 37 -0.08 -8.59 -2.05
N ALA A 38 -1.15 -7.82 -1.87
CA ALA A 38 -1.90 -7.78 -0.62
C ALA A 38 -2.51 -9.15 -0.25
N GLU A 39 -3.08 -9.85 -1.23
CA GLU A 39 -3.61 -11.20 -1.04
C GLU A 39 -2.52 -12.21 -0.66
N SER A 40 -1.32 -12.06 -1.21
CA SER A 40 -0.17 -12.90 -0.85
C SER A 40 0.27 -12.71 0.60
N PHE A 41 0.15 -11.48 1.15
CA PHE A 41 0.39 -11.23 2.57
C PHE A 41 -0.69 -11.88 3.44
N CYS A 42 -1.96 -11.80 3.03
CA CYS A 42 -3.03 -12.52 3.72
C CYS A 42 -2.81 -14.03 3.71
N ALA A 43 -2.36 -14.60 2.59
CA ALA A 43 -2.05 -16.04 2.47
C ALA A 43 -0.91 -16.46 3.41
N GLN A 44 -0.01 -15.54 3.75
CA GLN A 44 1.09 -15.74 4.71
C GLN A 44 0.68 -15.45 6.17
N GLY A 45 -0.59 -15.12 6.43
CA GLY A 45 -1.13 -14.92 7.77
C GLY A 45 -1.13 -13.46 8.25
N ALA A 46 -0.86 -12.49 7.38
CA ALA A 46 -0.97 -11.09 7.76
C ALA A 46 -2.44 -10.72 8.06
N THR A 47 -2.67 -10.11 9.23
CA THR A 47 -3.97 -9.60 9.66
C THR A 47 -4.10 -8.08 9.50
N TRP A 48 -2.99 -7.42 9.19
CA TRP A 48 -2.89 -6.00 8.86
C TRP A 48 -2.04 -5.81 7.63
N ILE A 49 -2.40 -4.84 6.79
CA ILE A 49 -1.60 -4.39 5.64
C ILE A 49 -1.55 -2.87 5.69
N HIS A 50 -0.34 -2.32 5.54
CA HIS A 50 -0.12 -0.88 5.44
C HIS A 50 0.03 -0.50 3.97
N VAL A 51 -0.74 0.47 3.50
CA VAL A 51 -0.73 0.92 2.10
C VAL A 51 -0.42 2.41 2.06
N VAL A 52 0.56 2.82 1.25
CA VAL A 52 0.93 4.23 1.08
C VAL A 52 0.76 4.64 -0.37
N ASP A 53 -0.09 5.62 -0.65
CA ASP A 53 -0.15 6.29 -1.95
C ASP A 53 0.95 7.37 -2.03
N LEU A 54 2.05 7.05 -2.73
CA LEU A 54 3.20 7.94 -2.85
C LEU A 54 2.94 9.11 -3.79
N ASP A 55 2.07 8.95 -4.80
CA ASP A 55 1.67 10.06 -5.68
C ASP A 55 0.86 11.09 -4.89
N ALA A 56 -0.07 10.63 -4.06
CA ALA A 56 -0.81 11.48 -3.15
C ALA A 56 0.09 12.13 -2.09
N ALA A 57 1.08 11.39 -1.58
CA ALA A 57 2.06 11.94 -0.64
C ALA A 57 2.87 13.08 -1.27
N ALA A 58 3.34 12.91 -2.50
CA ALA A 58 4.16 13.88 -3.22
C ALA A 58 3.37 15.11 -3.68
N HIS A 59 2.20 14.91 -4.30
CA HIS A 59 1.49 15.98 -5.02
C HIS A 59 0.20 16.41 -4.31
N GLY A 60 -0.34 15.60 -3.41
CA GLY A 60 -1.60 15.86 -2.72
C GLY A 60 -2.83 15.29 -3.41
N ASP A 61 -2.70 14.88 -4.67
CA ASP A 61 -3.80 14.31 -5.45
C ASP A 61 -3.86 12.79 -5.25
N PRO A 62 -4.98 12.24 -4.74
CA PRO A 62 -5.12 10.82 -4.41
C PRO A 62 -5.44 9.98 -5.66
N VAL A 63 -4.55 9.99 -6.65
CA VAL A 63 -4.74 9.32 -7.94
C VAL A 63 -4.86 7.80 -7.81
N ASN A 64 -4.29 7.19 -6.77
CA ASN A 64 -4.38 5.75 -6.53
C ASN A 64 -5.51 5.35 -5.55
N ARG A 65 -6.45 6.25 -5.22
CA ARG A 65 -7.55 5.94 -4.28
C ARG A 65 -8.38 4.71 -4.69
N SER A 66 -8.65 4.54 -5.97
CA SER A 66 -9.37 3.36 -6.50
C SER A 66 -8.58 2.06 -6.28
N LEU A 67 -7.26 2.11 -6.46
CA LEU A 67 -6.37 0.97 -6.21
C LEU A 67 -6.30 0.63 -4.71
N VAL A 68 -6.21 1.63 -3.83
CA VAL A 68 -6.30 1.41 -2.37
C VAL A 68 -7.63 0.77 -1.97
N ALA A 69 -8.74 1.21 -2.57
CA ALA A 69 -10.04 0.60 -2.35
C ALA A 69 -10.11 -0.84 -2.87
N ALA A 70 -9.49 -1.13 -4.02
CA ALA A 70 -9.39 -2.48 -4.57
C ALA A 70 -8.59 -3.42 -3.66
N ILE A 71 -7.47 -2.94 -3.09
CA ILE A 71 -6.69 -3.69 -2.09
C ILE A 71 -7.57 -4.03 -0.88
N ALA A 72 -8.25 -3.03 -0.30
CA ALA A 72 -9.12 -3.22 0.85
C ALA A 72 -10.30 -4.18 0.57
N ALA A 73 -10.83 -4.17 -0.66
CA ALA A 73 -11.85 -5.12 -1.09
C ALA A 73 -11.28 -6.54 -1.23
N GLY A 74 -10.12 -6.69 -1.87
CA GLY A 74 -9.44 -7.97 -2.05
C GLY A 74 -9.11 -8.66 -0.73
N THR A 75 -8.67 -7.90 0.28
CA THR A 75 -8.24 -8.46 1.57
C THR A 75 -9.39 -8.59 2.60
N ARG A 76 -10.62 -8.22 2.23
CA ARG A 76 -11.77 -8.17 3.13
C ARG A 76 -12.01 -9.51 3.83
N GLY A 77 -12.16 -9.47 5.15
CA GLY A 77 -12.37 -10.66 5.98
C GLY A 77 -11.09 -11.44 6.32
N ARG A 78 -9.93 -11.08 5.75
CA ARG A 78 -8.63 -11.67 6.04
C ARG A 78 -7.70 -10.70 6.77
N ALA A 79 -7.60 -9.47 6.30
CA ALA A 79 -6.77 -8.43 6.90
C ALA A 79 -7.45 -7.05 6.90
N ALA A 80 -7.15 -6.25 7.92
CA ALA A 80 -7.47 -4.83 7.94
C ALA A 80 -6.44 -4.03 7.14
N VAL A 81 -6.89 -2.97 6.47
CA VAL A 81 -6.02 -2.09 5.68
C VAL A 81 -5.89 -0.75 6.39
N GLN A 82 -4.65 -0.37 6.69
CA GLN A 82 -4.30 0.99 7.09
C GLN A 82 -3.76 1.72 5.86
N ALA A 83 -4.43 2.80 5.45
CA ALA A 83 -4.02 3.60 4.31
C ALA A 83 -3.40 4.94 4.75
N GLY A 84 -2.37 5.37 4.02
CA GLY A 84 -1.73 6.67 4.16
C GLY A 84 -1.32 7.22 2.78
N GLY A 85 -0.73 8.42 2.79
CA GLY A 85 -0.34 9.13 1.57
C GLY A 85 -1.34 10.24 1.22
N GLY A 86 -0.90 11.50 1.31
CA GLY A 86 -1.70 12.66 0.89
C GLY A 86 -2.98 12.95 1.70
N VAL A 87 -3.24 12.25 2.81
CA VAL A 87 -4.39 12.51 3.70
C VAL A 87 -4.17 13.83 4.44
N ARG A 88 -4.75 14.92 3.92
CA ARG A 88 -4.60 16.30 4.45
C ARG A 88 -5.90 16.85 5.06
N THR A 89 -7.02 16.15 4.87
CA THR A 89 -8.35 16.53 5.37
C THR A 89 -9.15 15.28 5.74
N ALA A 90 -10.05 15.41 6.71
CA ALA A 90 -10.92 14.33 7.22
C ALA A 90 -12.33 14.39 6.63
#